data_AF-A0A803NEC8-F1
#
_entry.id   AF-A0A803NEC8-F1
#
_cell.length_a   1.000
_cell.length_b   1.000
_cell.length_c   1.000
_cell.angle_alpha   90.00
_cell.angle_beta   90.00
_cell.angle_gamma   90.00
#
_symmetry.space_group_name_H-M   'P 1'
#
loop_
_entity.id
_entity.type
_entity.pdbx_description
1 polymer ?
#
loop_
_entity_poly.entity_id
_entity_poly.type
_entity_poly.pdbx_seq_one_letter_code
_entity_poly.pdbx_strand_id
1 'polypeptide(L)'
;MSTFLQPAIAITALLLLQLFPPPTMAAWFAYITDEDGEPMLNGGTYYIIATNGGGLAVAQKPQTLACPLFIAQEKDGSSIGHPFKITSPISSKYLPFGPTEFYVVDDTTTCTKPLAWRLTTDNATGQIYVAAGTTESLGLVHSV
;
A
#
# COMPACT_ATOMS: atom_id res chain seq x y z
N MET A 1 -3.67 59.92 30.49
CA MET A 1 -3.18 59.75 29.11
C MET A 1 -2.49 58.39 29.01
N SER A 2 -3.15 57.35 28.50
CA SER A 2 -2.48 56.16 27.93
C SER A 2 -3.53 55.16 27.44
N THR A 3 -3.91 55.22 26.15
CA THR A 3 -4.68 54.18 25.46
C THR A 3 -4.35 54.14 23.97
N PHE A 4 -3.07 54.32 23.60
CA PHE A 4 -2.63 54.32 22.20
C PHE A 4 -1.60 53.23 21.85
N LEU A 5 -1.14 52.43 22.82
CA LEU A 5 -0.18 51.35 22.55
C LEU A 5 -0.83 50.10 21.93
N GLN A 6 -2.14 49.91 22.10
CA GLN A 6 -2.86 48.69 21.73
C GLN A 6 -3.05 48.46 20.21
N PRO A 7 -3.42 49.48 19.39
CA PRO A 7 -3.66 49.24 17.96
C PRO A 7 -2.36 49.03 17.18
N ALA A 8 -1.27 49.70 17.56
CA ALA A 8 0.01 49.59 16.85
C ALA A 8 0.60 48.17 16.96
N ILE A 9 0.49 47.54 18.14
CA ILE A 9 0.93 46.16 18.39
C ILE A 9 0.06 45.17 17.61
N ALA A 10 -1.26 45.39 17.57
CA ALA A 10 -2.17 44.52 16.82
C ALA A 10 -1.90 44.57 15.30
N ILE A 11 -1.64 45.75 14.75
CA ILE A 11 -1.34 45.93 13.32
C ILE A 11 0.01 45.30 12.97
N THR A 12 1.04 45.47 13.80
CA THR A 12 2.34 44.83 13.57
C THR A 12 2.28 43.31 13.70
N ALA A 13 1.51 42.78 14.64
CA ALA A 13 1.28 41.33 14.76
C ALA A 13 0.54 40.75 13.54
N LEU A 14 -0.48 41.44 13.01
CA LEU A 14 -1.18 41.03 11.79
C LEU A 14 -0.26 41.06 10.57
N LEU A 15 0.55 42.11 10.43
CA LEU A 15 1.52 42.23 9.32
C LEU A 15 2.55 41.10 9.37
N LEU A 16 3.06 40.77 10.57
CA LEU A 16 4.00 39.68 10.78
C LEU A 16 3.39 38.31 10.44
N LEU A 17 2.12 38.07 10.75
CA LEU A 17 1.41 36.84 10.35
C LEU A 17 1.23 36.71 8.82
N GLN A 18 1.13 37.82 8.10
CA GLN A 18 0.98 37.84 6.64
C GLN A 18 2.34 37.68 5.93
N LEU A 19 3.41 38.27 6.49
CA LEU A 19 4.77 38.22 5.95
C LEU A 19 5.50 36.92 6.31
N PHE A 20 5.15 36.33 7.45
CA PHE A 20 5.63 35.03 7.92
C PHE A 20 4.41 34.14 8.17
N PRO A 21 3.73 33.66 7.11
CA PRO A 21 2.72 32.63 7.29
C PRO A 21 3.40 31.49 8.07
N PRO A 22 2.79 31.00 9.17
CA PRO A 22 3.34 29.84 9.86
C PRO A 22 3.55 28.76 8.81
N PRO A 23 4.67 28.01 8.86
CA PRO A 23 4.90 26.93 7.91
C PRO A 23 3.64 26.08 7.93
N THR A 24 2.90 26.08 6.82
CA THR A 24 1.83 25.11 6.66
C THR A 24 2.56 23.78 6.76
N MET A 25 2.24 23.00 7.79
CA MET A 25 2.62 21.60 7.80
C MET A 25 1.82 20.95 6.68
N ALA A 26 2.23 21.19 5.43
CA ALA A 26 1.86 20.34 4.32
C ALA A 26 2.23 18.95 4.79
N ALA A 27 1.20 18.13 5.00
CA ALA A 27 1.27 16.91 5.78
C ALA A 27 2.49 16.08 5.37
N TRP A 28 3.48 16.00 6.26
CA TRP A 28 4.63 15.11 6.10
C TRP A 28 4.19 13.63 5.99
N PHE A 29 2.94 13.34 6.37
CA PHE A 29 2.27 12.06 6.14
C PHE A 29 1.21 12.25 5.05
N ALA A 30 1.62 12.30 3.80
CA ALA A 30 0.68 11.98 2.74
C ALA A 30 0.26 10.51 2.93
N TYR A 31 -1.04 10.24 2.90
CA TYR A 31 -1.57 8.88 2.93
C TYR A 31 -1.84 8.44 1.50
N ILE A 32 -1.82 7.13 1.28
CA ILE A 32 -2.26 6.57 0.00
C ILE A 32 -3.79 6.70 -0.04
N THR A 33 -4.32 7.24 -1.13
CA THR A 33 -5.76 7.39 -1.35
C THR A 33 -6.25 6.37 -2.38
N ASP A 34 -7.51 5.98 -2.28
CA ASP A 34 -8.19 5.14 -3.28
C ASP A 34 -8.71 5.98 -4.47
N GLU A 35 -9.50 5.34 -5.34
CA GLU A 35 -10.08 5.98 -6.53
C GLU A 35 -11.16 7.02 -6.21
N ASP A 36 -11.79 6.93 -5.04
CA ASP A 36 -12.77 7.91 -4.55
C ASP A 36 -12.06 9.13 -3.92
N GLY A 37 -10.74 9.08 -3.74
CA GLY A 37 -9.94 10.12 -3.09
C GLY A 37 -9.91 9.99 -1.57
N GLU A 38 -10.42 8.89 -1.02
CA GLU A 38 -10.45 8.64 0.42
C GLU A 38 -9.14 8.00 0.90
N PRO A 39 -8.64 8.35 2.09
CA PRO A 39 -7.43 7.72 2.62
C PRO A 39 -7.64 6.22 2.90
N MET A 40 -6.77 5.38 2.34
CA MET A 40 -6.80 3.94 2.57
C MET A 40 -6.51 3.62 4.05
N LEU A 41 -7.22 2.65 4.61
CA LEU A 41 -7.01 2.14 5.96
C LEU A 41 -5.77 1.24 6.01
N ASN A 42 -4.94 1.42 7.03
CA ASN A 42 -3.84 0.48 7.28
C ASN A 42 -4.41 -0.87 7.75
N GLY A 43 -4.24 -1.91 6.94
CA GLY A 43 -4.86 -3.22 7.13
C GLY A 43 -6.20 -3.39 6.42
N GLY A 44 -6.61 -2.41 5.60
CA GLY A 44 -7.79 -2.51 4.74
C GLY A 44 -7.62 -3.50 3.60
N THR A 45 -8.73 -3.83 2.93
CA THR A 45 -8.80 -4.78 1.82
C THR A 45 -9.22 -4.06 0.56
N TYR A 46 -8.42 -4.20 -0.50
CA TYR A 46 -8.53 -3.39 -1.72
C TYR A 46 -8.33 -4.23 -2.98
N TYR A 47 -9.00 -3.84 -4.06
CA TYR A 47 -8.68 -4.30 -5.40
C TYR A 47 -7.58 -3.42 -5.99
N ILE A 48 -6.66 -4.01 -6.75
CA ILE A 48 -5.59 -3.29 -7.43
C ILE A 48 -5.85 -3.37 -8.92
N ILE A 49 -6.27 -2.26 -9.50
CA ILE A 49 -6.61 -2.16 -10.93
C ILE A 49 -5.46 -1.49 -11.66
N ALA A 50 -4.96 -2.14 -12.70
CA ALA A 50 -3.93 -1.57 -13.56
C ALA A 50 -4.57 -0.82 -14.74
N THR A 51 -3.91 0.24 -15.18
CA THR A 51 -4.44 1.13 -16.25
C THR A 51 -4.59 0.45 -17.60
N ASN A 52 -3.84 -0.63 -17.86
CA ASN A 52 -3.86 -1.39 -19.10
C ASN A 52 -4.15 -2.88 -18.80
N GLY A 53 -5.42 -3.27 -18.81
CA GLY A 53 -5.86 -4.65 -18.54
C GLY A 53 -6.84 -4.73 -17.37
N GLY A 54 -7.02 -5.92 -16.80
CA GLY A 54 -7.87 -6.11 -15.62
C GLY A 54 -7.12 -5.87 -14.31
N GLY A 55 -7.78 -6.16 -13.20
CA GLY A 55 -7.20 -6.13 -11.86
C GLY A 55 -6.21 -7.25 -11.60
N LEU A 56 -5.47 -7.14 -10.49
CA LEU A 56 -4.58 -8.20 -10.03
C LEU A 56 -5.39 -9.34 -9.40
N ALA A 57 -5.00 -10.57 -9.67
CA ALA A 57 -5.65 -11.78 -9.19
C ALA A 57 -4.66 -12.86 -8.78
N VAL A 58 -5.17 -13.86 -8.06
CA VAL A 58 -4.43 -15.09 -7.76
C VAL A 58 -4.45 -15.98 -8.99
N ALA A 59 -3.28 -16.40 -9.45
CA ALA A 59 -3.07 -17.27 -10.58
C ALA A 59 -2.33 -18.55 -10.17
N GLN A 60 -2.55 -19.61 -10.94
CA GLN A 60 -1.77 -20.83 -10.86
C GLN A 60 -0.98 -21.00 -12.15
N LYS A 61 0.29 -21.39 -12.02
CA LYS A 61 1.06 -21.82 -13.19
C LYS A 61 0.53 -23.18 -13.66
N PRO A 62 0.43 -23.42 -14.98
CA PRO A 62 0.08 -24.73 -15.48
C PRO A 62 1.05 -25.78 -14.93
N GLN A 63 0.51 -26.92 -14.48
CA GLN A 63 1.30 -28.07 -14.01
C GLN A 63 2.14 -27.84 -12.74
N THR A 64 1.98 -26.72 -12.03
CA THR A 64 2.56 -26.56 -10.69
C THR A 64 1.63 -27.11 -9.61
N LEU A 65 2.21 -27.39 -8.43
CA LEU A 65 1.44 -27.67 -7.23
C LEU A 65 0.47 -26.50 -6.93
N ALA A 66 -0.57 -26.78 -6.14
CA ALA A 66 -1.57 -25.78 -5.73
C ALA A 66 -0.96 -24.57 -4.99
N CYS A 67 0.27 -24.72 -4.47
CA CYS A 67 1.05 -23.69 -3.79
C CYS A 67 2.45 -23.58 -4.42
N PRO A 68 3.06 -22.39 -4.44
CA PRO A 68 2.52 -21.12 -3.92
C PRO A 68 1.45 -20.52 -4.83
N LEU A 69 0.69 -19.57 -4.31
CA LEU A 69 -0.30 -18.81 -5.09
C LEU A 69 0.41 -17.69 -5.83
N PHE A 70 0.47 -17.72 -7.17
CA PHE A 70 1.10 -16.64 -7.93
C PHE A 70 0.16 -15.45 -8.05
N ILE A 71 0.72 -14.25 -8.22
CA ILE A 71 -0.06 -13.04 -8.49
C ILE A 71 0.16 -12.65 -9.93
N ALA A 72 -0.93 -12.42 -10.65
CA ALA A 72 -0.91 -12.00 -12.05
C ALA A 72 -1.98 -10.93 -12.30
N GLN A 73 -1.86 -10.25 -13.43
CA GLN A 73 -2.88 -9.34 -13.90
C GLN A 73 -3.89 -10.09 -14.77
N GLU A 74 -5.17 -9.80 -14.59
CA GLU A 74 -6.24 -10.32 -15.43
C GLU A 74 -6.14 -9.80 -16.87
N LYS A 75 -6.43 -10.68 -17.83
CA LYS A 75 -6.41 -10.34 -19.27
C LYS A 75 -7.65 -9.55 -19.67
N ASP A 76 -8.79 -9.87 -19.05
CA ASP A 76 -10.06 -9.19 -19.30
C ASP A 76 -10.07 -7.87 -18.52
N GLY A 77 -10.10 -6.75 -19.25
CA GLY A 77 -10.14 -5.41 -18.66
C GLY A 77 -11.39 -5.10 -17.85
N SER A 78 -12.44 -5.93 -17.96
CA SER A 78 -13.64 -5.80 -17.12
C SER A 78 -13.54 -6.56 -15.79
N SER A 79 -12.54 -7.44 -15.63
CA SER A 79 -12.31 -8.16 -14.38
C SER A 79 -11.58 -7.28 -13.37
N ILE A 80 -12.18 -7.11 -12.18
CA ILE A 80 -11.58 -6.36 -11.07
C ILE A 80 -10.52 -7.17 -10.29
N GLY A 81 -10.43 -8.48 -10.56
CA GLY A 81 -9.46 -9.38 -9.93
C GLY A 81 -9.82 -9.80 -8.50
N HIS A 82 -8.79 -10.04 -7.69
CA HIS A 82 -8.88 -10.54 -6.31
C HIS A 82 -8.59 -9.41 -5.31
N PRO A 83 -9.29 -9.35 -4.16
CA PRO A 83 -9.00 -8.35 -3.14
C PRO A 83 -7.78 -8.74 -2.29
N PHE A 84 -6.90 -7.76 -2.01
CA PHE A 84 -5.72 -7.96 -1.19
C PHE A 84 -5.78 -7.10 0.08
N LYS A 85 -5.32 -7.67 1.19
CA LYS A 85 -5.11 -6.90 2.41
C LYS A 85 -3.77 -6.18 2.32
N ILE A 86 -3.79 -4.86 2.54
CA ILE A 86 -2.62 -3.99 2.42
C ILE A 86 -2.35 -3.35 3.79
N THR A 87 -1.12 -3.47 4.29
CA THR A 87 -0.75 -2.99 5.63
C THR A 87 0.65 -2.40 5.66
N SER A 88 0.90 -1.52 6.63
CA SER A 88 2.21 -0.96 6.93
C SER A 88 2.55 -1.21 8.39
N PRO A 89 3.82 -1.50 8.74
CA PRO A 89 4.26 -1.60 10.13
C PRO A 89 4.23 -0.25 10.86
N ILE A 90 4.05 0.86 10.14
CA ILE A 90 3.93 2.19 10.74
C ILE A 90 2.57 2.29 11.45
N SER A 91 2.59 2.58 12.75
CA SER A 91 1.39 2.75 13.58
C SER A 91 0.61 3.99 13.18
N SER A 92 -0.29 3.83 12.22
CA SER A 92 -1.19 4.85 11.69
C SER A 92 -2.55 4.23 11.36
N LYS A 93 -3.62 5.02 11.49
CA LYS A 93 -4.97 4.61 11.07
C LYS A 93 -5.05 4.41 9.56
N TYR A 94 -4.43 5.32 8.82
CA TYR A 94 -4.41 5.32 7.36
C TYR A 94 -3.07 4.81 6.84
N LEU A 95 -3.07 4.21 5.66
CA LEU A 95 -1.89 3.64 5.03
C LEU A 95 -0.94 4.78 4.63
N PRO A 96 0.23 4.90 5.29
CA PRO A 96 1.19 5.94 4.96
C PRO A 96 2.02 5.54 3.72
N PHE A 97 2.62 6.52 3.04
CA PHE A 97 3.73 6.21 2.13
C PHE A 97 4.89 5.57 2.91
N GLY A 98 5.40 4.44 2.42
CA GLY A 98 6.50 3.73 3.05
C GLY A 98 6.41 2.21 2.91
N PRO A 99 7.10 1.46 3.79
CA PRO A 99 7.05 0.00 3.80
C PRO A 99 5.62 -0.51 3.87
N THR A 100 5.28 -1.39 2.92
CA THR A 100 3.93 -1.93 2.74
C THR A 100 4.02 -3.43 2.49
N GLU A 101 3.13 -4.17 3.12
CA GLU A 101 2.96 -5.61 2.94
C GLU A 101 1.59 -5.91 2.33
N PHE A 102 1.57 -6.90 1.44
CA PHE A 102 0.37 -7.34 0.73
C PHE A 102 0.08 -8.78 1.09
N TYR A 103 -1.20 -9.10 1.31
CA TYR A 103 -1.65 -10.43 1.67
C TYR A 103 -2.84 -10.84 0.80
N VAL A 104 -2.83 -12.09 0.36
CA VAL A 104 -4.02 -12.69 -0.27
C VAL A 104 -5.08 -12.92 0.80
N VAL A 105 -6.28 -12.39 0.56
CA VAL A 105 -7.46 -12.69 1.37
C VAL A 105 -8.15 -13.91 0.78
N ASP A 106 -7.76 -15.09 1.23
CA ASP A 106 -8.37 -16.36 0.80
C ASP A 106 -8.45 -17.32 1.98
N ASP A 107 -9.68 -17.67 2.35
CA ASP A 107 -9.98 -18.61 3.44
C ASP A 107 -10.19 -20.04 2.97
N THR A 108 -10.22 -20.27 1.66
CA THR A 108 -10.48 -21.57 1.05
C THR A 108 -9.21 -22.29 0.60
N THR A 109 -8.10 -21.57 0.49
CA THR A 109 -6.81 -22.15 0.08
C THR A 109 -6.26 -23.15 1.11
N THR A 110 -5.58 -24.18 0.61
CA THR A 110 -4.80 -25.14 1.41
C THR A 110 -3.37 -24.68 1.64
N CYS A 111 -2.95 -23.54 1.08
CA CYS A 111 -1.59 -23.03 1.26
C CYS A 111 -1.35 -22.53 2.68
N THR A 112 -0.15 -22.78 3.20
CA THR A 112 0.25 -22.37 4.54
C THR A 112 0.16 -20.85 4.69
N LYS A 113 -0.66 -20.40 5.65
CA LYS A 113 -0.79 -18.98 6.03
C LYS A 113 0.42 -18.55 6.90
N PRO A 114 0.82 -17.26 6.88
CA PRO A 114 0.20 -16.14 6.16
C PRO A 114 0.52 -16.15 4.66
N LEU A 115 -0.45 -15.73 3.84
CA LEU A 115 -0.32 -15.60 2.39
C LEU A 115 0.28 -14.24 2.02
N ALA A 116 1.43 -13.93 2.61
CA ALA A 116 2.16 -12.69 2.34
C ALA A 116 2.79 -12.73 0.95
N TRP A 117 2.73 -11.63 0.21
CA TRP A 117 3.41 -11.51 -1.08
C TRP A 117 4.92 -11.51 -0.89
N ARG A 118 5.60 -12.25 -1.75
CA ARG A 118 7.05 -12.41 -1.78
C ARG A 118 7.50 -12.55 -3.23
N LEU A 119 8.76 -12.19 -3.48
CA LEU A 119 9.40 -12.46 -4.76
C LEU A 119 9.89 -13.90 -4.77
N THR A 120 9.62 -14.62 -5.85
CA THR A 120 10.16 -15.96 -6.11
C THR A 120 10.79 -16.00 -7.50
N THR A 121 11.85 -16.77 -7.65
CA THR A 121 12.55 -16.95 -8.92
C THR A 121 12.21 -18.30 -9.50
N ASP A 122 11.87 -18.34 -10.78
CA ASP A 122 11.73 -19.57 -11.53
C ASP A 122 13.12 -20.08 -11.92
N ASN A 123 13.51 -21.21 -11.36
CA ASN A 123 14.86 -21.76 -11.52
C ASN A 123 15.20 -22.12 -12.97
N ALA A 124 14.21 -22.41 -13.81
CA ALA A 124 14.45 -22.78 -15.21
C ALA A 124 14.68 -21.57 -16.10
N THR A 125 13.95 -20.48 -15.86
CA THR A 125 13.96 -19.29 -16.72
C THR A 125 14.72 -18.10 -16.12
N GLY A 126 15.01 -18.14 -14.81
CA GLY A 126 15.51 -16.99 -14.05
C GLY A 126 14.47 -15.87 -13.85
N GLN A 127 13.23 -16.08 -14.29
CA GLN A 127 12.21 -15.04 -14.23
C GLN A 127 11.70 -14.89 -12.79
N ILE A 128 11.55 -13.63 -12.36
CA ILE A 128 11.06 -13.27 -11.03
C ILE A 128 9.55 -13.07 -11.08
N TYR A 129 8.85 -13.66 -10.13
CA TYR A 129 7.41 -13.58 -9.96
C TYR A 129 7.05 -13.10 -8.57
N VAL A 130 5.85 -12.56 -8.42
CA VAL A 130 5.23 -12.36 -7.11
C VAL A 130 4.39 -13.58 -6.80
N ALA A 131 4.59 -14.16 -5.62
CA ALA A 131 3.79 -15.27 -5.11
C ALA A 131 3.47 -15.05 -3.64
N ALA A 132 2.39 -15.68 -3.17
CA ALA A 132 1.90 -15.57 -1.81
C ALA A 132 2.10 -16.88 -1.05
N GLY A 133 2.70 -16.76 0.13
CA GLY A 133 3.02 -17.89 0.99
C GLY A 133 4.12 -17.58 1.99
N THR A 134 4.52 -18.59 2.76
CA THR A 134 5.68 -18.53 3.66
C THR A 134 7.00 -18.67 2.89
N THR A 135 8.11 -18.20 3.45
CA THR A 135 9.47 -18.40 2.88
C THR A 135 9.75 -19.88 2.60
N GLU A 136 9.34 -20.75 3.52
CA GLU A 136 9.41 -22.21 3.37
C GLU A 136 8.59 -22.71 2.17
N SER A 137 7.36 -22.24 2.01
CA SER A 137 6.49 -22.63 0.88
C SER A 137 7.01 -22.15 -0.48
N LEU A 138 7.89 -21.15 -0.48
CA LEU A 138 8.49 -20.57 -1.69
C LEU A 138 9.88 -21.12 -1.98
N GLY A 139 10.40 -22.03 -1.15
CA GLY A 139 11.77 -22.55 -1.29
C GLY A 139 12.86 -21.50 -1.12
N LEU A 140 12.53 -20.34 -0.51
CA LEU A 140 13.49 -19.28 -0.23
C LEU A 140 14.22 -19.63 1.07
N VAL A 141 15.35 -20.32 0.94
CA VAL A 141 16.29 -20.52 2.05
C VAL A 141 16.93 -19.16 2.36
N HIS A 142 16.98 -18.78 3.65
CA HIS A 142 17.78 -17.65 4.11
C HIS A 142 19.23 -17.84 3.61
N SER A 143 19.63 -17.10 2.57
CA SER A 143 21.04 -16.78 2.39
C SER A 143 21.36 -15.73 3.45
N VAL A 144 21.87 -16.23 4.59
CA VAL A 144 22.53 -15.44 5.64
C VAL A 144 23.87 -14.94 5.11
#